data_AF-A0A966FA11-F1
#
_entry.id   AF-A0A966FA11-F1
#
_cell.length_a   1.000
_cell.length_b   1.000
_cell.length_c   1.000
_cell.angle_alpha   90.00
_cell.angle_beta   90.00
_cell.angle_gamma   90.00
#
_symmetry.space_group_name_H-M   'P 1'
#
loop_
_entity.id
_entity.type
_entity.pdbx_description
1 polymer ?
#
loop_
_entity_poly.entity_id
_entity_poly.type
_entity_poly.pdbx_seq_one_letter_code
_entity_poly.pdbx_strand_id
1 'polypeptide(L)'
;MRILSIETSCDETAVSIIEAMGDFPTATYQILGNALFSQIEIHKEFGGVFPMMAKREHAKALVPMLEQALTEAELLENTPTEINDSQIEKITFVLERENGLADTLLEFLKAH
;
A
#
# COMPACT_ATOMS: atom_id res chain seq x y z
N MET A 1 3.74 4.43 -18.68
CA MET A 1 3.39 5.06 -17.39
C MET A 1 3.29 3.97 -16.34
N ARG A 2 3.86 4.17 -15.14
CA ARG A 2 3.67 3.25 -14.02
C ARG A 2 2.55 3.74 -13.11
N ILE A 3 1.71 2.84 -12.64
CA ILE A 3 0.55 3.10 -11.82
C ILE A 3 0.70 2.29 -10.53
N LEU A 4 0.64 2.95 -9.38
CA LEU A 4 0.47 2.31 -8.08
C LEU A 4 -1.03 2.25 -7.77
N SER A 5 -1.58 1.04 -7.68
CA SER A 5 -2.98 0.81 -7.35
C SER A 5 -3.11 0.27 -5.93
N ILE A 6 -4.08 0.80 -5.18
CA ILE A 6 -4.37 0.42 -3.80
C ILE A 6 -5.86 0.09 -3.71
N GLU A 7 -6.18 -1.08 -3.16
CA GLU A 7 -7.55 -1.55 -2.93
C GLU A 7 -7.76 -1.86 -1.45
N THR A 8 -8.70 -1.14 -0.83
CA THR A 8 -9.03 -1.23 0.61
C THR A 8 -10.54 -0.98 0.87
N SER A 9 -11.42 -1.41 -0.04
CA SER A 9 -12.85 -1.10 0.04
C SER A 9 -13.61 -1.94 1.08
N CYS A 10 -13.19 -3.17 1.35
CA CYS A 10 -13.89 -4.11 2.24
C CYS A 10 -12.96 -4.71 3.31
N ASP A 11 -12.51 -5.95 3.12
CA ASP A 11 -11.70 -6.72 4.08
C ASP A 11 -10.40 -7.24 3.48
N GLU A 12 -10.04 -6.71 2.32
CA GLU A 12 -8.82 -7.05 1.58
C GLU A 12 -7.96 -5.81 1.42
N THR A 13 -6.65 -5.95 1.60
CA THR A 13 -5.67 -4.90 1.31
C THR A 13 -4.84 -5.38 0.16
N ALA A 14 -5.00 -4.76 -1.01
CA ALA A 14 -4.21 -5.12 -2.18
C ALA A 14 -3.41 -3.92 -2.69
N VAL A 15 -2.18 -4.17 -3.09
CA VAL A 15 -1.32 -3.19 -3.77
C VAL A 15 -0.81 -3.82 -5.06
N SER A 16 -0.82 -3.06 -6.15
CA SER A 16 -0.20 -3.52 -7.41
C SER A 16 0.52 -2.40 -8.14
N ILE A 17 1.57 -2.78 -8.86
CA ILE A 17 2.31 -1.93 -9.78
C ILE A 17 1.95 -2.34 -11.20
N ILE A 18 1.38 -1.42 -11.96
CA ILE A 18 0.92 -1.66 -13.33
C ILE A 18 1.71 -0.77 -14.29
N GLU A 19 2.24 -1.36 -15.35
CA GLU A 19 2.80 -0.64 -16.48
C GLU A 19 1.74 -0.48 -17.58
N ALA A 20 1.38 0.77 -17.87
CA ALA A 20 0.52 1.14 -18.99
C ALA A 20 1.38 1.64 -20.16
N MET A 21 1.19 1.07 -21.35
CA MET A 21 1.92 1.39 -22.57
C MET A 21 0.95 1.75 -23.71
N GLY A 22 1.32 2.75 -24.52
CA GLY A 22 0.46 3.28 -25.58
C GLY A 22 -0.66 4.18 -25.08
N ASP A 23 -1.53 4.59 -26.01
CA ASP A 23 -2.64 5.51 -25.75
C ASP A 23 -4.00 4.84 -25.94
N PHE A 24 -5.02 5.36 -25.26
CA PHE A 24 -6.40 4.92 -25.43
C PHE A 24 -6.86 5.07 -26.89
N PRO A 25 -7.60 4.10 -27.46
CA PRO A 25 -8.14 2.88 -26.84
C PRO A 25 -7.22 1.65 -26.94
N THR A 26 -6.01 1.82 -27.47
CA THR A 26 -5.06 0.74 -27.75
C THR A 26 -4.05 0.48 -26.63
N ALA A 27 -4.20 1.18 -25.50
CA ALA A 27 -3.30 1.03 -24.37
C ALA A 27 -3.28 -0.42 -23.87
N THR A 28 -2.10 -0.92 -23.58
CA THR A 28 -1.89 -2.23 -22.96
C THR A 28 -1.46 -2.04 -21.51
N TYR A 29 -1.89 -2.96 -20.65
CA TYR A 29 -1.58 -2.95 -19.22
C TYR A 29 -0.89 -4.24 -18.83
N GLN A 30 0.23 -4.13 -18.14
CA GLN A 30 0.97 -5.26 -17.58
C GLN A 30 1.09 -5.09 -16.07
N ILE A 31 0.76 -6.14 -15.32
CA ILE A 31 1.02 -6.17 -13.88
C ILE A 31 2.50 -6.51 -13.71
N LEU A 32 3.24 -5.60 -13.08
CA LEU A 32 4.66 -5.80 -12.74
C LEU A 32 4.81 -6.48 -11.38
N GLY A 33 3.95 -6.14 -10.41
CA GLY A 33 3.93 -6.78 -9.09
C GLY A 33 2.60 -6.59 -8.39
N ASN A 34 2.23 -7.52 -7.53
CA ASN A 34 0.97 -7.49 -6.79
C ASN A 34 1.12 -8.14 -5.40
N ALA A 35 0.39 -7.62 -4.43
CA ALA A 35 0.31 -8.20 -3.11
C ALA A 35 -1.13 -8.09 -2.59
N LEU A 36 -1.58 -9.11 -1.87
CA LEU A 36 -2.92 -9.19 -1.31
C LEU A 36 -2.86 -9.74 0.11
N PHE A 37 -3.48 -9.03 1.04
CA PHE A 37 -3.74 -9.47 2.40
C PHE A 37 -5.25 -9.55 2.64
N SER A 38 -5.74 -10.74 2.98
CA SER A 38 -7.15 -10.98 3.30
C SER A 38 -7.37 -11.04 4.81
N GLN A 39 -8.42 -10.36 5.28
CA GLN A 39 -8.82 -10.32 6.69
C GLN A 39 -9.93 -11.34 7.03
N ILE A 40 -10.27 -12.26 6.12
CA ILE A 40 -11.39 -13.22 6.28
C ILE A 40 -11.34 -13.94 7.63
N GLU A 41 -10.17 -14.47 8.03
CA GLU A 41 -10.05 -15.20 9.31
C GLU A 41 -10.24 -14.29 10.53
N ILE A 42 -9.93 -12.99 10.43
CA ILE A 42 -10.17 -12.02 11.50
C ILE A 42 -11.66 -11.75 11.65
N HIS A 43 -12.38 -11.59 10.52
CA HIS A 43 -13.81 -11.27 10.52
C HIS A 43 -14.71 -12.47 10.81
N LYS A 44 -14.19 -13.69 10.65
CA LYS A 44 -14.90 -14.94 10.94
C LYS A 44 -15.42 -15.03 12.37
N GLU A 45 -14.67 -14.50 13.33
CA GLU A 45 -15.07 -14.44 14.75
C GLU A 45 -16.30 -13.55 14.98
N PHE A 46 -16.55 -12.60 14.08
CA PHE A 46 -17.64 -11.63 14.18
C PHE A 46 -18.86 -12.01 13.32
N GLY A 47 -18.78 -13.12 12.57
CA GLY A 47 -19.87 -13.57 11.69
C GLY A 47 -20.08 -12.71 10.45
N GLY A 48 -19.10 -11.88 10.10
CA GLY A 48 -19.15 -10.94 8.98
C GLY A 48 -18.11 -9.82 9.14
N VAL A 49 -17.97 -8.98 8.10
CA VAL A 49 -17.00 -7.88 8.09
C VAL A 49 -17.32 -6.88 9.19
N PHE A 50 -16.38 -6.67 10.10
CA PHE A 50 -16.49 -5.65 11.15
C PHE A 50 -15.73 -4.37 10.73
N PRO A 51 -16.43 -3.26 10.38
CA PRO A 51 -15.81 -2.13 9.67
C PRO A 51 -14.66 -1.46 10.42
N MET A 52 -14.79 -1.28 11.74
CA MET A 52 -13.73 -0.67 12.56
C MET A 52 -12.46 -1.54 12.61
N MET A 53 -12.62 -2.86 12.61
CA MET A 53 -11.50 -3.79 12.53
C MET A 53 -10.87 -3.74 11.14
N ALA A 54 -11.69 -3.76 10.10
CA ALA A 54 -11.20 -3.79 8.72
C ALA A 54 -10.31 -2.58 8.42
N LYS A 55 -10.79 -1.39 8.80
CA LYS A 55 -10.03 -0.14 8.73
C LYS A 55 -8.65 -0.25 9.39
N ARG A 56 -8.58 -0.79 10.61
CA ARG A 56 -7.34 -0.94 11.37
C ARG A 56 -6.37 -1.92 10.72
N GLU A 57 -6.89 -3.02 10.19
CA GLU A 57 -6.05 -4.04 9.55
C GLU A 57 -5.56 -3.57 8.17
N HIS A 58 -6.31 -2.74 7.43
CA HIS A 58 -5.79 -2.06 6.23
C HIS A 58 -4.58 -1.19 6.54
N ALA A 59 -4.64 -0.36 7.59
CA ALA A 59 -3.54 0.51 7.97
C ALA A 59 -2.25 -0.29 8.29
N LYS A 60 -2.38 -1.45 8.96
CA LYS A 60 -1.23 -2.32 9.25
C LYS A 60 -0.68 -3.03 8.02
N ALA A 61 -1.57 -3.45 7.11
CA ALA A 61 -1.18 -4.25 5.95
C ALA A 61 -0.65 -3.41 4.79
N LEU A 62 -0.97 -2.12 4.71
CA LEU A 62 -0.70 -1.31 3.53
C LEU A 62 0.80 -1.23 3.18
N VAL A 63 1.66 -0.93 4.15
CA VAL A 63 3.12 -0.82 3.91
C VAL A 63 3.75 -2.18 3.58
N PRO A 64 3.47 -3.28 4.31
CA PRO A 64 3.92 -4.62 3.90
C PRO A 64 3.48 -5.03 2.49
N MET A 65 2.23 -4.70 2.09
CA MET A 65 1.75 -4.99 0.73
C MET A 65 2.45 -4.13 -0.33
N LEU A 66 2.75 -2.86 -0.01
CA LEU A 66 3.55 -2.00 -0.87
C LEU A 66 4.96 -2.56 -1.08
N GLU A 67 5.65 -2.94 -0.01
CA GLU A 67 6.98 -3.54 -0.06
C GLU A 67 6.99 -4.81 -0.92
N GLN A 68 6.03 -5.73 -0.69
CA GLN A 68 5.91 -6.96 -1.47
C GLN A 68 5.63 -6.67 -2.96
N ALA A 69 4.72 -5.75 -3.28
CA ALA A 69 4.38 -5.41 -4.66
C ALA A 69 5.56 -4.74 -5.39
N LEU A 70 6.31 -3.87 -4.72
CA LEU A 70 7.53 -3.26 -5.27
C LEU A 70 8.66 -4.28 -5.46
N THR A 71 8.79 -5.23 -4.53
CA THR A 71 9.75 -6.33 -4.63
C THR A 71 9.45 -7.23 -5.82
N GLU A 72 8.20 -7.68 -6.00
CA GLU A 72 7.81 -8.50 -7.15
C GLU A 72 7.98 -7.75 -8.47
N ALA A 73 7.74 -6.44 -8.48
CA ALA A 73 7.96 -5.59 -9.66
C ALA A 73 9.44 -5.33 -9.97
N GLU A 74 10.38 -5.78 -9.12
CA GLU A 74 11.81 -5.44 -9.19
C GLU A 74 12.06 -3.92 -9.19
N LEU A 75 11.24 -3.17 -8.45
CA LEU A 75 11.31 -1.72 -8.31
C LEU A 75 11.63 -1.25 -6.89
N LEU A 76 11.79 -2.18 -5.94
CA LEU A 76 12.25 -1.85 -4.60
C LEU A 76 13.77 -1.72 -4.59
N GLU A 77 14.25 -0.54 -4.25
CA GLU A 77 15.67 -0.29 -4.02
C GLU A 77 15.96 -0.40 -2.51
N ASN A 78 17.21 -0.72 -2.16
CA ASN A 78 17.66 -0.76 -0.76
C ASN A 78 18.46 0.50 -0.43
N THR A 79 18.02 1.65 -0.93
CA THR A 79 18.79 2.90 -0.88
C THR A 79 17.99 3.95 -0.11
N PRO A 80 18.29 4.19 1.17
CA PRO A 80 17.52 5.08 2.02
C PRO A 80 17.06 6.37 1.32
N THR A 81 15.75 6.55 1.22
CA THR A 81 15.18 7.77 0.67
C THR A 81 15.44 8.93 1.64
N GLU A 82 16.11 9.98 1.18
CA GLU A 82 16.25 11.22 1.95
C GLU A 82 14.90 11.96 2.02
N ILE A 83 14.35 12.07 3.23
CA ILE A 83 13.09 12.76 3.51
C ILE A 83 13.38 13.99 4.36
N ASN A 84 13.02 15.17 3.86
CA ASN A 84 13.17 16.42 4.63
C ASN A 84 12.01 16.67 5.60
N ASP A 85 12.20 17.62 6.52
CA ASP A 85 11.21 17.94 7.56
C ASP A 85 9.83 18.31 6.99
N SER A 86 9.78 19.06 5.88
CA SER A 86 8.52 19.42 5.24
C SER A 86 7.77 18.22 4.67
N GLN A 87 8.49 17.23 4.13
CA GLN A 87 7.90 15.98 3.67
C GLN A 87 7.40 15.13 4.85
N ILE A 88 8.17 15.05 5.94
CA ILE A 88 7.77 14.35 7.17
C ILE A 88 6.48 14.96 7.73
N GLU A 89 6.43 16.29 7.87
CA GLU A 89 5.23 17.01 8.33
C GLU A 89 4.02 16.70 7.44
N LYS A 90 4.20 16.71 6.12
CA LYS A 90 3.13 16.40 5.18
C LYS A 90 2.64 14.96 5.30
N ILE A 91 3.54 13.98 5.42
CA ILE A 91 3.19 12.57 5.59
C ILE A 91 2.41 12.38 6.90
N THR A 92 2.93 12.91 8.00
CA THR A 92 2.29 12.84 9.32
C THR A 92 0.91 13.50 9.32
N PHE A 93 0.78 14.66 8.67
CA PHE A 93 -0.51 15.36 8.57
C PHE A 93 -1.54 14.57 7.76
N VAL A 94 -1.18 14.04 6.58
CA VAL A 94 -2.11 13.29 5.74
C VAL A 94 -2.59 12.01 6.42
N LEU A 95 -1.71 11.38 7.21
CA LEU A 95 -1.97 10.09 7.86
C LEU A 95 -2.40 10.22 9.32
N GLU A 96 -2.69 11.44 9.81
CA GLU A 96 -3.00 11.71 11.23
C GLU A 96 -4.19 10.91 11.78
N ARG A 97 -5.07 10.43 10.90
CA ARG A 97 -6.29 9.70 11.25
C ARG A 97 -6.06 8.20 11.48
N GLU A 98 -4.90 7.69 11.08
CA GLU A 98 -4.52 6.28 11.16
C GLU A 98 -3.28 6.10 12.03
N ASN A 99 -3.51 5.74 13.29
CA ASN A 99 -2.44 5.58 14.28
C ASN A 99 -1.37 4.58 13.80
N GLY A 100 -0.12 5.03 13.75
CA GLY A 100 1.05 4.23 13.41
C GLY A 100 1.35 4.09 11.92
N LEU A 101 0.42 4.43 11.01
CA LEU A 101 0.65 4.30 9.57
C LEU A 101 1.75 5.26 9.06
N ALA A 102 1.77 6.48 9.59
CA ALA A 102 2.84 7.45 9.28
C ALA A 102 4.21 6.91 9.70
N ASP A 103 4.32 6.36 10.91
CA ASP A 103 5.57 5.84 11.44
C ASP A 103 6.08 4.67 10.59
N THR A 104 5.20 3.70 10.29
CA THR A 104 5.55 2.54 9.45
C THR A 104 5.98 2.96 8.04
N LEU A 105 5.30 3.93 7.43
CA LEU A 105 5.68 4.44 6.11
C LEU A 105 7.03 5.18 6.15
N LEU A 106 7.27 6.00 7.17
CA LEU A 106 8.53 6.72 7.33
C LEU A 106 9.70 5.77 7.61
N GLU A 107 9.48 4.70 8.37
CA GLU A 107 10.48 3.63 8.57
C GLU A 107 10.80 2.91 7.26
N PHE A 108 9.77 2.55 6.49
CA PHE A 108 9.92 1.94 5.17
C PHE A 108 10.74 2.83 4.22
N LEU A 109 10.39 4.11 4.09
CA LEU A 109 11.11 5.05 3.24
C LEU A 109 12.55 5.32 3.70
N LYS A 110 12.87 5.15 4.98
CA LYS A 110 14.27 5.27 5.47
C LYS A 110 15.09 4.01 5.21
N ALA A 111 14.44 2.87 5.02
CA ALA A 111 15.10 1.60 4.73
C ALA A 111 15.36 1.40 3.22
N HIS A 112 14.54 2.04 2.39
CA HIS A 112 14.47 1.83 0.93
C HIS A 112 14.62 3.12 0.12
#